data_AF-A0A814IMZ8-F1
#
_entry.id   AF-A0A814IMZ8-F1
#
_cell.length_a   1.000
_cell.length_b   1.000
_cell.length_c   1.000
_cell.angle_alpha   90.00
_cell.angle_beta   90.00
_cell.angle_gamma   90.00
#
_symmetry.space_group_name_H-M   'P 1'
#
loop_
_entity.id
_entity.type
_entity.pdbx_description
1 polymer ?
#
loop_
_entity_poly.entity_id
_entity_poly.type
_entity_poly.pdbx_seq_one_letter_code
_entity_poly.pdbx_strand_id
1 'polypeptide(L)'
;FRLCRLHLWSNYCEFGFCIANLAGEPPFTVNTVIANTPASTGGLRNKDVLLQVNDVDVTNAEYKFVVQFIENRRDNVGSIDILVCESEDYQNMKFGNKLFDPNLAILLETPSQMPVEISHPSNVECSKHNQPIFPSSWTSVDCRHSHQVQCLHCSKLVCMECAQKHVSMVNDRVGETQHLFNSKIDVLNQIEKKLKDEISLEFKKAMRQLIKERDRCYAQLTEKIETKKRDITANNDKMLKLPLNEVSVFIDKALEQLSNLSELEKLFSIVSVARMQLQAKV
;
A
#
# COMPACT_ATOMS: atom_id res chain seq x y z
N PHE A 1 13.87 -11.22 -8.92
CA PHE A 1 13.41 -11.72 -7.61
C PHE A 1 14.56 -11.71 -6.62
N ARG A 2 14.26 -11.48 -5.35
CA ARG A 2 15.22 -11.62 -4.24
C ARG A 2 14.64 -12.61 -3.24
N LEU A 3 15.47 -13.52 -2.76
CA LEU A 3 15.14 -14.38 -1.63
C LEU A 3 15.87 -13.81 -0.41
N CYS A 4 15.12 -13.12 0.45
CA CYS A 4 15.65 -12.48 1.64
C CYS A 4 15.54 -13.45 2.82
N ARG A 5 16.67 -14.00 3.27
CA ARG A 5 16.78 -14.85 4.45
C ARG A 5 17.12 -13.99 5.66
N LEU A 6 16.16 -13.82 6.55
CA LEU A 6 16.28 -12.96 7.72
C LEU A 6 16.51 -13.79 8.98
N HIS A 7 17.54 -13.45 9.75
CA HIS A 7 17.84 -14.06 11.04
C HIS A 7 17.77 -13.01 12.15
N LEU A 8 17.13 -13.34 13.27
CA LEU A 8 17.18 -12.48 14.45
C LEU A 8 18.58 -12.52 15.07
N TRP A 9 19.02 -11.37 15.54
CA TRP A 9 20.23 -11.28 16.35
C TRP A 9 19.89 -11.48 17.83
N SER A 10 20.85 -11.99 18.60
CA SER A 10 20.65 -12.26 20.03
C SER A 10 20.28 -11.02 20.87
N ASN A 11 20.56 -9.82 20.36
CA ASN A 11 20.28 -8.53 20.99
C ASN A 11 19.15 -7.74 20.30
N TYR A 12 18.40 -8.35 19.36
CA TYR A 12 17.31 -7.68 18.65
C TYR A 12 16.15 -8.64 18.39
N CYS A 13 14.97 -8.34 18.94
CA CYS A 13 13.86 -9.29 19.03
C CYS A 13 12.91 -9.29 17.80
N GLU A 14 13.12 -8.41 16.83
CA GLU A 14 12.22 -8.24 15.68
C GLU A 14 12.97 -8.35 14.36
N PHE A 15 12.26 -8.53 13.24
CA PHE A 15 12.89 -8.47 11.92
C PHE A 15 13.10 -7.03 11.43
N GLY A 16 12.28 -6.07 11.90
CA GLY A 16 12.44 -4.64 11.58
C GLY A 16 11.79 -4.18 10.27
N PHE A 17 10.64 -4.76 9.89
CA PHE A 17 9.84 -4.31 8.74
C PHE A 17 8.34 -4.39 9.00
N CYS A 18 7.57 -3.61 8.24
CA CYS A 18 6.11 -3.61 8.26
C CYS A 18 5.57 -3.94 6.86
N ILE A 19 4.61 -4.85 6.79
CA ILE A 19 3.82 -5.08 5.58
C ILE A 19 2.51 -4.30 5.66
N ALA A 20 1.97 -3.95 4.50
CA ALA A 20 0.69 -3.28 4.37
C ALA A 20 -0.18 -3.96 3.31
N ASN A 21 -1.49 -3.76 3.43
CA ASN A 21 -2.47 -4.15 2.42
C ASN A 21 -3.35 -2.94 2.10
N LEU A 22 -2.78 -2.03 1.30
CA LEU A 22 -3.43 -0.79 0.90
C LEU A 22 -4.25 -1.01 -0.37
N ALA A 23 -5.44 -0.43 -0.42
CA ALA A 23 -6.30 -0.51 -1.58
C ALA A 23 -5.61 0.13 -2.80
N GLY A 24 -5.47 -0.63 -3.89
CA GLY A 24 -4.80 -0.18 -5.12
C GLY A 24 -3.34 -0.59 -5.24
N GLU A 25 -2.72 -1.11 -4.17
CA GLU A 25 -1.38 -1.67 -4.19
C GLU A 25 -1.40 -3.21 -4.24
N PRO A 26 -0.29 -3.86 -4.64
CA PRO A 26 -0.12 -5.29 -4.44
C PRO A 26 -0.34 -5.68 -2.97
N PRO A 27 -1.00 -6.83 -2.71
CA PRO A 27 -1.15 -7.32 -1.35
C PRO A 27 0.24 -7.66 -0.77
N PHE A 28 0.40 -7.47 0.55
CA PHE A 28 1.65 -7.78 1.26
C PHE A 28 2.85 -6.97 0.77
N THR A 29 2.63 -5.69 0.51
CA THR A 29 3.71 -4.76 0.16
C THR A 29 4.46 -4.34 1.42
N VAL A 30 5.79 -4.39 1.39
CA VAL A 30 6.66 -3.87 2.44
C VAL A 30 6.56 -2.36 2.46
N ASN A 31 5.91 -1.81 3.49
CA ASN A 31 5.72 -0.37 3.63
C ASN A 31 6.97 0.32 4.19
N THR A 32 7.54 -0.27 5.24
CA THR A 32 8.67 0.30 5.98
C THR A 32 9.68 -0.79 6.31
N VAL A 33 10.95 -0.53 6.01
CA VAL A 33 12.10 -1.28 6.49
C VAL A 33 12.94 -0.36 7.37
N ILE A 34 13.18 -0.76 8.61
CA ILE A 34 13.96 0.00 9.58
C ILE A 34 15.45 -0.22 9.30
N ALA A 35 16.23 0.86 9.24
CA ALA A 35 17.68 0.77 9.02
C ALA A 35 18.38 0.01 10.16
N ASN A 36 19.49 -0.68 9.85
CA ASN A 36 20.29 -1.44 10.81
C ASN A 36 19.52 -2.56 11.53
N THR A 37 18.60 -3.22 10.82
CA THR A 37 17.81 -4.35 11.33
C THR A 37 18.05 -5.59 10.47
N PRO A 38 17.62 -6.79 10.91
CA PRO A 38 17.69 -7.99 10.10
C PRO A 38 17.08 -7.81 8.70
N ALA A 39 15.93 -7.15 8.58
CA ALA A 39 15.26 -6.93 7.31
C ALA A 39 16.06 -6.05 6.34
N SER A 40 16.58 -4.91 6.80
CA SER A 40 17.38 -4.02 5.92
C SER A 40 18.70 -4.67 5.51
N THR A 41 19.38 -5.33 6.45
CA THR A 41 20.66 -5.99 6.19
C THR A 41 20.51 -7.28 5.38
N GLY A 42 19.37 -7.97 5.50
CA GLY A 42 18.98 -9.13 4.69
C GLY A 42 18.39 -8.75 3.33
N GLY A 43 18.46 -7.48 2.93
CA GLY A 43 18.16 -7.04 1.57
C GLY A 43 16.70 -6.74 1.26
N LEU A 44 15.81 -6.72 2.26
CA LEU A 44 14.43 -6.31 2.10
C LEU A 44 14.35 -4.78 1.89
N ARG A 45 13.49 -4.34 0.97
CA ARG A 45 13.34 -2.93 0.61
C ARG A 45 11.90 -2.46 0.73
N ASN A 46 11.73 -1.15 0.91
CA ASN A 46 10.40 -0.55 0.80
C ASN A 46 9.85 -0.80 -0.62
N LYS A 47 8.53 -1.06 -0.69
CA LYS A 47 7.78 -1.40 -1.90
C LYS A 47 8.09 -2.78 -2.50
N ASP A 48 8.85 -3.61 -1.81
CA ASP A 48 8.93 -5.03 -2.14
C ASP A 48 7.57 -5.69 -1.91
N VAL A 49 7.18 -6.59 -2.81
CA VAL A 49 5.94 -7.36 -2.70
C VAL A 49 6.30 -8.80 -2.34
N LEU A 50 5.68 -9.31 -1.27
CA LEU A 50 5.89 -10.69 -0.83
C LEU A 50 5.18 -11.66 -1.79
N LEU A 51 5.97 -12.62 -2.31
CA LEU A 51 5.48 -13.71 -3.15
C LEU A 51 5.42 -15.03 -2.38
N GLN A 52 6.45 -15.33 -1.60
CA GLN A 52 6.50 -16.52 -0.75
C GLN A 52 7.09 -16.21 0.62
N VAL A 53 6.69 -17.00 1.61
CA VAL A 53 7.27 -17.02 2.95
C VAL A 53 7.56 -18.48 3.31
N ASN A 54 8.82 -18.85 3.58
CA ASN A 54 9.26 -20.22 3.88
C ASN A 54 8.65 -21.26 2.93
N ASP A 55 8.85 -21.06 1.63
CA ASP A 55 8.35 -21.90 0.51
C ASP A 55 6.81 -21.94 0.33
N VAL A 56 6.06 -21.17 1.12
CA VAL A 56 4.60 -21.05 0.98
C VAL A 56 4.29 -19.84 0.11
N ASP A 57 3.59 -20.05 -1.01
CA ASP A 57 3.03 -18.97 -1.83
C ASP A 57 1.96 -18.21 -1.05
N VAL A 58 2.18 -16.90 -0.90
CA VAL A 58 1.28 -16.00 -0.17
C VAL A 58 0.51 -15.05 -1.06
N THR A 59 0.70 -15.07 -2.38
CA THR A 59 0.10 -14.10 -3.33
C THR A 59 -1.42 -14.01 -3.26
N ASN A 60 -2.09 -15.09 -2.89
CA ASN A 60 -3.55 -15.18 -2.72
C ASN A 60 -3.98 -15.51 -1.27
N ALA A 61 -3.06 -15.45 -0.30
CA ALA A 61 -3.36 -15.77 1.09
C ALA A 61 -4.16 -14.64 1.78
N GLU A 62 -4.73 -14.93 2.95
CA GLU A 62 -5.32 -13.88 3.78
C GLU A 62 -4.23 -13.10 4.54
N TYR A 63 -4.40 -11.78 4.65
CA TYR A 63 -3.43 -10.92 5.34
C TYR A 63 -3.15 -11.34 6.78
N LYS A 64 -4.20 -11.73 7.52
CA LYS A 64 -4.06 -12.19 8.89
C LYS A 64 -3.19 -13.46 8.97
N PHE A 65 -3.34 -14.37 8.01
CA PHE A 65 -2.53 -15.58 7.94
C PHE A 65 -1.06 -15.26 7.73
N VAL A 66 -0.73 -14.38 6.77
CA VAL A 66 0.67 -14.01 6.46
C VAL A 66 1.35 -13.34 7.67
N VAL A 67 0.67 -12.41 8.33
CA VAL A 67 1.19 -11.74 9.55
C VAL A 67 1.47 -12.76 10.65
N GLN A 68 0.48 -13.60 10.98
CA GLN A 68 0.62 -14.62 12.01
C GLN A 68 1.72 -15.64 11.66
N PHE A 69 1.87 -15.97 10.38
CA PHE A 69 2.90 -16.89 9.94
C PHE A 69 4.31 -16.31 10.15
N ILE A 70 4.52 -15.03 9.84
CA ILE A 70 5.78 -14.33 10.08
C ILE A 70 6.06 -14.22 11.60
N GLU A 71 5.06 -13.82 12.39
CA GLU A 71 5.18 -13.69 13.85
C GLU A 71 5.51 -15.03 14.51
N ASN A 72 4.81 -16.11 14.15
CA ASN A 72 5.08 -17.44 14.69
C ASN A 72 6.51 -17.91 14.37
N ARG A 73 7.06 -17.56 13.20
CA ARG A 73 8.44 -17.91 12.84
C ARG A 73 9.46 -17.11 13.65
N ARG A 74 9.21 -15.82 13.85
CA ARG A 74 10.01 -14.96 14.74
C ARG A 74 10.10 -15.58 16.14
N ASP A 75 8.95 -15.97 16.71
CA ASP A 75 8.86 -16.36 18.12
C ASP A 75 9.38 -17.78 18.39
N ASN A 76 9.33 -18.69 17.42
CA ASN A 76 9.71 -20.10 17.61
C ASN A 76 11.05 -20.50 16.99
N VAL A 77 11.43 -19.87 15.87
CA VAL A 77 12.61 -20.27 15.07
C VAL A 77 13.64 -19.16 15.00
N GLY A 78 13.20 -17.90 14.99
CA GLY A 78 14.09 -16.74 14.88
C GLY A 78 14.65 -16.52 13.47
N SER A 79 14.16 -17.23 12.46
CA SER A 79 14.54 -17.03 11.06
C SER A 79 13.38 -17.16 10.09
N ILE A 80 13.47 -16.50 8.93
CA ILE A 80 12.44 -16.53 7.88
C ILE A 80 13.03 -16.27 6.50
N ASP A 81 12.60 -17.05 5.51
CA ASP A 81 12.91 -16.89 4.10
C ASP A 81 11.73 -16.20 3.41
N ILE A 82 11.98 -15.06 2.76
CA ILE A 82 10.94 -14.26 2.09
C ILE A 82 11.34 -14.05 0.63
N LEU A 83 10.54 -14.60 -0.29
CA LEU A 83 10.71 -14.33 -1.72
C LEU A 83 9.96 -13.04 -2.08
N VAL A 84 10.67 -12.08 -2.64
CA VAL A 84 10.11 -10.78 -3.02
C VAL A 84 10.43 -10.38 -4.46
N CYS A 85 9.60 -9.46 -4.96
CA CYS A 85 9.84 -8.72 -6.20
C CYS A 85 9.52 -7.23 -6.00
N GLU A 86 9.92 -6.42 -6.97
CA GLU A 86 9.54 -5.01 -6.98
C GLU A 86 8.08 -4.86 -7.42
N SER A 87 7.41 -3.82 -6.93
CA SER A 87 5.98 -3.59 -7.23
C SER A 87 5.66 -3.57 -8.73
N GLU A 88 6.56 -3.05 -9.57
CA GLU A 88 6.38 -3.02 -11.03
C GLU A 88 6.45 -4.42 -11.67
N ASP A 89 7.41 -5.25 -11.21
CA ASP A 89 7.52 -6.65 -11.62
C ASP A 89 6.26 -7.45 -11.24
N TYR A 90 5.73 -7.21 -10.05
CA TYR A 90 4.48 -7.84 -9.59
C TYR A 90 3.31 -7.53 -10.53
N GLN A 91 3.16 -6.27 -10.94
CA GLN A 91 2.08 -5.89 -11.88
C GLN A 91 2.27 -6.58 -13.23
N ASN A 92 3.49 -6.57 -13.77
CA ASN A 92 3.81 -7.25 -15.02
C ASN A 92 3.51 -8.75 -14.97
N MET A 93 3.72 -9.40 -13.82
CA MET A 93 3.36 -10.80 -13.61
C MET A 93 1.86 -11.03 -13.48
N LYS A 94 1.13 -10.13 -12.82
CA LYS A 94 -0.32 -10.26 -12.65
C LYS A 94 -1.08 -10.12 -13.98
N PHE A 95 -0.57 -9.29 -14.89
CA PHE A 95 -1.19 -9.05 -16.21
C PHE A 95 -0.58 -9.90 -17.33
N GLY A 96 0.53 -10.59 -17.09
CA GLY A 96 1.18 -11.50 -18.05
C GLY A 96 1.11 -12.98 -17.62
N ASN A 97 1.49 -13.90 -18.50
CA ASN A 97 1.64 -15.33 -18.16
C ASN A 97 3.00 -15.66 -17.50
N LYS A 98 3.60 -14.72 -16.77
CA LYS A 98 4.95 -14.88 -16.23
C LYS A 98 4.88 -15.38 -14.79
N LEU A 99 5.20 -16.66 -14.59
CA LEU A 99 5.39 -17.25 -13.27
C LEU A 99 6.75 -16.83 -12.69
N PHE A 100 6.86 -16.76 -11.36
CA PHE A 100 8.14 -16.61 -10.69
C PHE A 100 8.79 -17.98 -10.48
N ASP A 101 10.11 -18.06 -10.69
CA ASP A 101 10.91 -19.23 -10.34
C ASP A 101 11.80 -18.86 -9.14
N PRO A 102 11.53 -19.42 -7.94
CA PRO A 102 12.34 -19.17 -6.75
C PRO A 102 13.82 -19.51 -6.94
N ASN A 103 14.15 -20.47 -7.83
CA ASN A 103 15.53 -20.88 -8.10
C ASN A 103 16.35 -19.82 -8.85
N LEU A 104 15.68 -18.85 -9.48
CA LEU A 104 16.32 -17.72 -10.15
C LEU A 104 16.45 -16.49 -9.23
N ALA A 105 16.07 -16.60 -7.96
CA ALA A 105 16.16 -15.50 -7.02
C ALA A 105 17.60 -15.29 -6.53
N ILE A 106 17.98 -14.03 -6.37
CA ILE A 106 19.24 -13.68 -5.71
C ILE A 106 19.04 -13.85 -4.20
N LEU A 107 19.80 -14.77 -3.59
CA LEU A 107 19.80 -14.95 -2.14
C LEU A 107 20.53 -13.78 -1.46
N LEU A 108 19.83 -13.12 -0.54
CA LEU A 108 20.36 -12.09 0.35
C LEU A 108 20.08 -12.54 1.78
N GLU A 109 21.11 -12.55 2.62
CA GLU A 109 21.01 -13.10 3.97
C GLU A 109 21.45 -12.07 5.00
N THR A 110 20.71 -11.98 6.11
CA THR A 110 21.11 -11.17 7.26
C THR A 110 22.49 -11.62 7.75
N PRO A 111 23.43 -10.69 8.01
CA PRO A 111 24.71 -11.03 8.62
C PRO A 111 24.55 -11.79 9.93
N SER A 112 25.49 -12.70 10.24
CA SER A 112 25.44 -13.54 11.45
C SER A 112 25.47 -12.75 12.76
N GLN A 113 25.90 -11.50 12.72
CA GLN A 113 25.91 -10.58 13.86
C GLN A 113 25.46 -9.20 13.40
N MET A 114 24.87 -8.43 14.32
CA MET A 114 24.51 -7.04 14.10
C MET A 114 25.74 -6.25 13.62
N PRO A 115 25.69 -5.56 12.46
CA PRO A 115 26.79 -4.74 12.00
C PRO A 115 27.18 -3.71 13.05
N VAL A 116 28.44 -3.73 13.47
CA VAL A 116 28.99 -2.75 14.40
C VAL A 116 29.30 -1.50 13.60
N GLU A 117 28.38 -0.53 13.53
CA GLU A 117 28.69 0.92 13.48
C GLU A 117 27.43 1.79 13.32
N ILE A 118 27.09 2.53 14.38
CA ILE A 118 27.39 3.97 14.44
C ILE A 118 28.05 4.19 15.80
N SER A 119 29.32 4.59 15.79
CA SER A 119 29.95 5.27 16.91
C SER A 119 28.97 6.33 17.42
N HIS A 120 28.53 6.19 18.68
CA HIS A 120 27.89 7.30 19.37
C HIS A 120 28.68 8.57 19.04
N PRO A 121 28.05 9.69 18.66
CA PRO A 121 28.75 10.95 18.65
C PRO A 121 29.03 11.30 20.12
N SER A 122 30.14 10.77 20.65
CA SER A 122 30.96 11.49 21.60
C SER A 122 31.24 12.86 20.96
N ASN A 123 30.65 13.89 21.56
CA ASN A 123 30.54 15.28 21.08
C ASN A 123 29.33 15.59 20.20
N VAL A 124 28.13 15.54 20.79
CA VAL A 124 27.15 16.61 20.55
C VAL A 124 27.12 17.48 21.79
N GLU A 125 27.80 18.63 21.74
CA GLU A 125 27.51 19.72 22.66
C GLU A 125 26.03 20.08 22.51
N CYS A 126 25.24 19.86 23.57
CA CYS A 126 23.86 20.29 23.59
C CYS A 126 23.81 21.82 23.62
N SER A 127 23.56 22.44 22.48
CA SER A 127 23.43 23.90 22.28
C SER A 127 22.20 24.52 22.96
N LYS A 128 21.59 23.87 23.96
CA LYS A 128 20.29 24.26 24.57
C LYS A 128 20.29 24.50 26.08
N HIS A 129 21.43 24.49 26.77
CA HIS A 129 21.46 24.84 28.21
C HIS A 129 22.27 26.11 28.47
N ASN A 130 21.72 27.26 28.11
CA ASN A 130 22.15 28.56 28.66
C ASN A 130 21.16 29.12 29.71
N GLN A 131 20.50 28.23 30.44
CA GLN A 131 19.70 28.55 31.62
C GLN A 131 19.88 27.43 32.65
N PRO A 132 20.10 27.75 33.94
CA PRO A 132 20.19 26.73 34.98
C PRO A 132 18.82 26.06 35.18
N ILE A 133 18.80 24.72 35.15
CA ILE A 133 17.59 23.90 35.43
C ILE A 133 17.25 23.89 36.93
N PHE A 134 18.10 24.47 37.77
CA PHE A 134 17.83 24.64 39.18
C PHE A 134 17.13 25.98 39.42
N PRO A 135 16.01 26.02 40.16
CA PRO A 135 15.56 27.27 40.76
C PRO A 135 16.73 27.87 41.54
N SER A 136 16.92 29.17 41.51
CA SER A 136 17.98 29.88 42.25
C SER A 136 17.93 29.67 43.78
N SER A 137 16.93 28.92 44.28
CA SER A 137 16.85 28.43 45.66
C SER A 137 17.58 27.10 45.92
N TRP A 138 18.15 26.44 44.91
CA TRP A 138 18.88 25.15 45.04
C TRP A 138 20.41 25.32 45.04
N THR A 139 20.93 26.52 45.32
CA THR A 139 22.31 26.68 45.78
C THR A 139 22.40 26.28 47.26
N SER A 140 22.06 25.04 47.59
CA SER A 140 22.43 24.46 48.89
C SER A 140 23.59 23.52 48.65
N VAL A 141 24.78 24.05 48.89
CA VAL A 141 26.06 23.34 48.91
C VAL A 141 26.09 22.28 50.02
N ASP A 142 25.10 22.24 50.93
CA ASP A 142 25.11 21.32 52.08
C ASP A 142 23.84 20.46 52.13
N CYS A 143 23.77 19.44 51.28
CA CYS A 143 22.87 18.33 51.54
C CYS A 143 23.49 17.43 52.63
N ARG A 144 23.04 17.54 53.88
CA ARG A 144 23.55 16.79 55.06
C ARG A 144 23.24 15.28 55.06
N HIS A 145 22.85 14.71 53.92
CA HIS A 145 22.49 13.28 53.81
C HIS A 145 23.71 12.45 53.41
N SER A 146 24.01 11.42 54.21
CA SER A 146 25.28 10.65 54.18
C SER A 146 25.48 9.74 52.96
N HIS A 147 24.48 9.61 52.08
CA HIS A 147 24.50 8.70 50.94
C HIS A 147 24.31 9.47 49.63
N GLN A 148 25.42 9.71 48.95
CA GLN A 148 25.47 10.35 47.62
C GLN A 148 25.66 9.28 46.54
N VAL A 149 24.95 9.45 45.42
CA VAL A 149 25.07 8.62 44.21
C VAL A 149 25.52 9.48 43.04
N GLN A 150 26.29 8.89 42.12
CA GLN A 150 26.75 9.58 40.93
C GLN A 150 25.67 9.52 39.84
N CYS A 151 25.26 10.69 39.33
CA CYS A 151 24.32 10.77 38.22
C CYS A 151 24.98 10.26 36.92
N LEU A 152 24.43 9.21 36.31
CA LEU A 152 24.94 8.64 35.05
C LEU A 152 24.86 9.59 33.85
N HIS A 153 23.99 10.60 33.90
CA HIS A 153 23.82 11.58 32.81
C HIS A 153 24.86 12.71 32.83
N CYS A 154 25.36 13.12 34.01
CA CYS A 154 26.24 14.30 34.13
C CYS A 154 27.41 14.13 35.13
N SER A 155 27.59 12.93 35.67
CA SER A 155 28.66 12.52 36.60
C SER A 155 28.73 13.28 37.93
N LYS A 156 27.75 14.14 38.24
CA LYS A 156 27.65 14.87 39.52
C LYS A 156 27.15 13.97 40.65
N LEU A 157 27.69 14.17 41.86
CA LEU A 157 27.20 13.52 43.08
C LEU A 157 25.92 14.20 43.56
N VAL A 158 24.87 13.41 43.78
CA VAL A 158 23.55 13.86 44.22
C VAL A 158 23.08 12.94 45.35
N CYS A 159 22.40 13.46 46.38
CA CYS A 159 21.83 12.58 47.41
C CYS A 159 20.68 11.73 46.84
N MET A 160 20.43 10.57 47.46
CA MET A 160 19.39 9.63 47.01
C MET A 160 17.99 10.25 46.88
N GLU A 161 17.57 11.11 47.80
CA GLU A 161 16.24 11.76 47.74
C GLU A 161 16.12 12.76 46.58
N CYS A 162 17.17 13.55 46.32
CA CYS A 162 17.19 14.47 45.18
C CYS A 162 17.24 13.69 43.85
N ALA A 163 17.96 12.56 43.81
CA ALA A 163 17.95 11.67 42.64
C ALA A 163 16.57 11.07 42.39
N GLN A 164 15.88 10.59 43.44
CA GLN A 164 14.51 10.06 43.35
C GLN A 164 13.50 11.12 42.88
N LYS A 165 13.56 12.35 43.40
CA LYS A 165 12.71 13.45 42.94
C LYS A 165 12.95 13.79 41.47
N HIS A 166 14.21 13.81 41.03
CA HIS A 166 14.54 14.04 39.62
C HIS A 166 13.99 12.93 38.71
N VAL A 167 14.16 11.66 39.10
CA VAL A 167 13.59 10.52 38.36
C VAL A 167 12.07 10.63 38.26
N SER A 168 11.38 10.98 39.35
CA SER A 168 9.93 11.21 39.34
C SER A 168 9.52 12.30 38.35
N MET A 169 10.17 13.47 38.41
CA MET A 169 9.86 14.59 37.50
C MET A 169 10.11 14.25 36.03
N VAL A 170 11.18 13.50 35.74
CA VAL A 170 11.47 13.04 34.37
C VAL A 170 10.41 12.05 33.91
N ASN A 171 10.02 11.09 34.74
CA ASN A 171 8.96 10.13 34.41
C ASN A 171 7.61 10.82 34.17
N ASP A 172 7.26 11.82 34.97
CA ASP A 172 6.03 12.60 34.78
C ASP A 172 6.04 13.31 33.42
N ARG A 173 7.14 13.99 33.07
CA ARG A 173 7.30 14.64 31.76
C ARG A 173 7.30 13.65 30.60
N VAL A 174 7.90 12.47 30.76
CA VAL A 174 7.85 11.40 29.76
C VAL A 174 6.42 10.93 29.57
N GLY A 175 5.67 10.73 30.65
CA GLY A 175 4.25 10.37 30.61
C GLY A 175 3.38 11.40 29.88
N GLU A 176 3.54 12.69 30.21
CA GLU A 176 2.85 13.80 29.53
C GLU A 176 3.16 13.84 28.03
N THR A 177 4.44 13.68 27.69
CA THR A 177 4.91 13.70 26.28
C THR A 177 4.37 12.49 25.51
N GLN A 178 4.38 11.31 26.12
CA GLN A 178 3.85 10.09 25.53
C GLN A 178 2.34 10.17 25.31
N HIS A 179 1.60 10.73 26.26
CA HIS A 179 0.17 11.00 26.12
C HIS A 179 -0.10 11.95 24.94
N LEU A 180 0.69 13.02 24.80
CA LEU A 180 0.57 13.95 23.67
C LEU A 180 0.85 13.24 22.33
N PHE A 181 1.89 12.41 22.24
CA PHE A 181 2.17 11.66 21.02
C PHE A 181 1.04 10.70 20.66
N ASN A 182 0.53 9.93 21.62
CA ASN A 182 -0.59 9.02 21.39
C ASN A 182 -1.84 9.78 20.91
N SER A 183 -2.15 10.93 21.54
CA SER A 183 -3.25 11.79 21.09
C SER A 183 -3.06 12.30 19.65
N LYS A 184 -1.83 12.62 19.23
CA LYS A 184 -1.55 13.03 17.84
C LYS A 184 -1.65 11.87 16.86
N ILE A 185 -1.20 10.67 17.25
CA ILE A 185 -1.37 9.45 16.45
C ILE A 185 -2.86 9.17 16.23
N ASP A 186 -3.70 9.31 17.26
CA ASP A 186 -5.15 9.13 17.13
C ASP A 186 -5.78 10.12 16.14
N VAL A 187 -5.35 11.39 16.15
CA VAL A 187 -5.80 12.39 15.18
C VAL A 187 -5.40 12.00 13.75
N LEU A 188 -4.15 11.53 13.55
CA LEU A 188 -3.68 11.08 12.24
C LEU A 188 -4.49 9.86 11.74
N ASN A 189 -4.76 8.89 12.61
CA ASN A 189 -5.57 7.73 12.29
C ASN A 189 -7.02 8.13 11.90
N GLN A 190 -7.59 9.13 12.58
CA GLN A 190 -8.92 9.65 12.23
C GLN A 190 -8.92 10.36 10.86
N ILE A 191 -7.87 11.12 10.54
CA ILE A 191 -7.72 11.77 9.24
C ILE A 191 -7.58 10.71 8.13
N GLU A 192 -6.73 9.71 8.34
CA GLU A 192 -6.54 8.61 7.39
C GLU A 192 -7.86 7.89 7.10
N LYS A 193 -8.63 7.57 8.15
CA LYS A 193 -9.95 6.95 8.01
C LYS A 193 -10.92 7.81 7.19
N LYS A 194 -11.04 9.09 7.53
CA LYS A 194 -11.93 10.02 6.80
C LYS A 194 -11.55 10.12 5.32
N LEU A 195 -10.26 10.22 5.03
CA LEU A 195 -9.77 10.30 3.65
C LEU A 195 -10.10 9.02 2.87
N LYS A 196 -9.88 7.84 3.46
CA LYS A 196 -10.25 6.55 2.85
C LYS A 196 -11.74 6.45 2.57
N ASP A 197 -12.57 6.86 3.53
CA ASP A 197 -14.03 6.83 3.39
C ASP A 197 -14.51 7.79 2.27
N GLU A 198 -13.92 8.99 2.18
CA GLU A 198 -14.27 9.99 1.17
C GLU A 198 -13.85 9.56 -0.23
N ILE A 199 -12.62 9.05 -0.40
CA ILE A 199 -12.14 8.48 -1.68
C ILE A 199 -13.05 7.32 -2.12
N SER A 200 -13.39 6.42 -1.19
CA SER A 200 -14.29 5.28 -1.47
C SER A 200 -15.68 5.75 -1.92
N LEU A 201 -16.21 6.79 -1.29
CA LEU A 201 -17.51 7.36 -1.62
C LEU A 201 -17.51 8.00 -3.02
N GLU A 202 -16.49 8.82 -3.33
CA GLU A 202 -16.37 9.46 -4.63
C GLU A 202 -16.16 8.43 -5.75
N PHE A 203 -15.34 7.41 -5.53
CA PHE A 203 -15.16 6.31 -6.47
C PHE A 203 -16.49 5.59 -6.76
N LYS A 204 -17.28 5.28 -5.73
CA LYS A 204 -18.62 4.66 -5.89
C LYS A 204 -19.61 5.56 -6.63
N LYS A 205 -19.52 6.89 -6.49
CA LYS A 205 -20.37 7.84 -7.23
C LYS A 205 -19.99 7.85 -8.71
N ALA A 206 -18.70 7.98 -9.02
CA ALA A 206 -18.19 7.98 -10.38
C ALA A 206 -18.54 6.67 -11.11
N MET A 207 -18.33 5.53 -10.46
CA MET A 207 -18.64 4.22 -11.05
C MET A 207 -20.14 4.05 -11.35
N ARG A 208 -21.01 4.50 -10.45
CA ARG A 208 -22.47 4.47 -10.68
C ARG A 208 -22.90 5.33 -11.87
N GLN A 209 -22.31 6.52 -12.02
CA GLN A 209 -22.57 7.38 -13.17
C GLN A 209 -22.11 6.72 -14.48
N LEU A 210 -20.92 6.12 -14.49
CA LEU A 210 -20.40 5.42 -15.66
C LEU A 210 -21.27 4.23 -16.06
N ILE A 211 -21.71 3.40 -15.10
CA ILE A 211 -22.62 2.28 -15.37
C ILE A 211 -23.93 2.80 -15.96
N LYS A 212 -24.49 3.88 -15.40
CA LYS A 212 -25.74 4.47 -15.89
C LYS A 212 -25.62 4.97 -17.34
N GLU A 213 -24.55 5.67 -17.68
CA GLU A 213 -24.33 6.14 -19.05
C GLU A 213 -24.05 4.99 -20.02
N ARG A 214 -23.28 3.99 -19.59
CA ARG A 214 -23.05 2.76 -20.35
C ARG A 214 -24.38 2.07 -20.69
N ASP A 215 -25.23 1.85 -19.70
CA ASP A 215 -26.51 1.16 -19.89
C ASP A 215 -27.47 1.98 -20.77
N ARG A 216 -27.44 3.31 -20.63
CA ARG A 216 -28.17 4.22 -21.52
C ARG A 216 -27.70 4.10 -22.98
N CYS A 217 -26.39 4.12 -23.22
CA CYS A 217 -25.84 3.97 -24.57
C CYS A 217 -26.18 2.61 -25.17
N TYR A 218 -26.10 1.52 -24.38
CA TYR A 218 -26.50 0.20 -24.84
C TYR A 218 -27.98 0.14 -25.19
N ALA A 219 -28.87 0.71 -24.36
CA ALA A 219 -30.29 0.75 -24.66
C ALA A 219 -30.60 1.47 -25.98
N GLN A 220 -29.97 2.63 -26.21
CA GLN A 220 -30.12 3.39 -27.46
C GLN A 220 -29.59 2.63 -28.67
N LEU A 221 -28.46 1.92 -28.53
CA LEU A 221 -27.90 1.13 -29.62
C LEU A 221 -28.81 -0.06 -29.95
N THR A 222 -29.28 -0.78 -28.93
CA THR A 222 -30.22 -1.91 -29.08
C THR A 222 -31.52 -1.47 -29.77
N GLU A 223 -32.09 -0.33 -29.37
CA GLU A 223 -33.30 0.21 -30.00
C GLU A 223 -33.08 0.55 -31.49
N LYS A 224 -31.93 1.14 -31.83
CA LYS A 224 -31.57 1.42 -33.23
C LYS A 224 -31.41 0.14 -34.04
N ILE A 225 -30.75 -0.88 -33.48
CA ILE A 225 -30.57 -2.19 -34.13
C ILE A 225 -31.93 -2.85 -34.37
N GLU A 226 -32.80 -2.91 -33.36
CA GLU A 226 -34.13 -3.53 -33.49
C GLU A 226 -35.04 -2.76 -34.47
N THR A 227 -34.93 -1.43 -34.51
CA THR A 227 -35.64 -0.63 -35.52
C THR A 227 -35.16 -0.97 -36.93
N LYS A 228 -33.85 -1.05 -37.15
CA LYS A 228 -33.31 -1.43 -38.46
C LYS A 228 -33.65 -2.86 -38.85
N LYS A 229 -33.65 -3.80 -37.92
CA LYS A 229 -34.07 -5.18 -38.16
C LYS A 229 -35.54 -5.24 -38.62
N ARG A 230 -36.42 -4.44 -37.98
CA ARG A 230 -37.82 -4.30 -38.40
C ARG A 230 -37.95 -3.71 -39.81
N ASP A 231 -37.20 -2.64 -40.13
CA ASP A 231 -37.19 -2.04 -41.46
C ASP A 231 -36.79 -3.04 -42.55
N ILE A 232 -35.72 -3.81 -42.32
CA ILE A 232 -35.23 -4.84 -43.25
C ILE A 232 -36.29 -5.93 -43.45
N THR A 233 -36.90 -6.39 -42.36
CA THR A 233 -37.95 -7.43 -42.41
C THR A 233 -39.15 -6.94 -43.21
N ALA A 234 -39.62 -5.72 -42.95
CA ALA A 234 -40.74 -5.12 -43.67
C ALA A 234 -40.43 -4.89 -45.16
N ASN A 235 -39.20 -4.49 -45.49
CA ASN A 235 -38.76 -4.34 -46.87
C ASN A 235 -38.73 -5.70 -47.59
N ASN A 236 -38.26 -6.76 -46.94
CA ASN A 236 -38.27 -8.11 -47.49
C ASN A 236 -39.70 -8.60 -47.76
N ASP A 237 -40.62 -8.42 -46.80
CA ASP A 237 -42.02 -8.79 -46.95
C ASP A 237 -42.71 -8.01 -48.10
N LYS A 238 -42.34 -6.73 -48.28
CA LYS A 238 -42.84 -5.92 -49.38
C LYS A 238 -42.31 -6.40 -50.73
N MET A 239 -41.01 -6.71 -50.82
CA MET A 239 -40.38 -7.22 -52.02
C MET A 239 -41.09 -8.48 -52.55
N LEU A 240 -41.43 -9.41 -51.65
CA LEU A 240 -42.14 -10.65 -51.99
C LEU A 240 -43.55 -10.44 -52.57
N LYS A 241 -44.13 -9.25 -52.36
CA LYS A 241 -45.50 -8.90 -52.80
C LYS A 241 -45.52 -7.99 -54.03
N LEU A 242 -44.37 -7.54 -54.52
CA LEU A 242 -44.27 -6.65 -55.68
C LEU A 242 -44.42 -7.42 -56.99
N PRO A 243 -45.03 -6.82 -58.02
CA PRO A 243 -45.00 -7.38 -59.37
C PRO A 243 -43.56 -7.31 -59.93
N LEU A 244 -43.18 -8.30 -60.74
CA LEU A 244 -41.80 -8.51 -61.23
C LEU A 244 -41.16 -7.27 -61.89
N ASN A 245 -41.97 -6.43 -62.55
CA ASN A 245 -41.51 -5.21 -63.20
C ASN A 245 -41.12 -4.08 -62.23
N GLU A 246 -41.52 -4.15 -60.96
CA GLU A 246 -41.20 -3.17 -59.92
C GLU A 246 -40.08 -3.61 -58.97
N VAL A 247 -39.73 -4.91 -58.99
CA VAL A 247 -38.75 -5.51 -58.08
C VAL A 247 -37.35 -4.92 -58.25
N SER A 248 -36.89 -4.66 -59.48
CA SER A 248 -35.54 -4.12 -59.74
C SER A 248 -35.35 -2.73 -59.11
N VAL A 249 -36.32 -1.83 -59.29
CA VAL A 249 -36.27 -0.46 -58.74
C VAL A 249 -36.34 -0.49 -57.20
N PHE A 250 -37.09 -1.45 -56.65
CA PHE A 250 -37.15 -1.64 -55.20
C PHE A 250 -35.83 -2.16 -54.63
N ILE A 251 -35.18 -3.12 -55.29
CA ILE A 251 -33.88 -3.67 -54.88
C ILE A 251 -32.82 -2.56 -54.82
N ASP A 252 -32.70 -1.73 -55.86
CA ASP A 252 -31.70 -0.66 -55.89
C ASP A 252 -31.89 0.32 -54.72
N LYS A 253 -33.14 0.70 -54.45
CA LYS A 253 -33.48 1.58 -53.31
C LYS A 253 -33.24 0.92 -51.95
N ALA A 254 -33.50 -0.38 -51.83
CA ALA A 254 -33.24 -1.12 -50.60
C ALA A 254 -31.73 -1.29 -50.34
N LEU A 255 -30.94 -1.53 -51.39
CA LEU A 255 -29.48 -1.64 -51.30
C LEU A 255 -28.83 -0.32 -50.87
N GLU A 256 -29.33 0.82 -51.39
CA GLU A 256 -28.88 2.16 -50.96
C GLU A 256 -29.18 2.43 -49.46
N GLN A 257 -30.29 1.90 -48.94
CA GLN A 257 -30.61 1.99 -47.51
C GLN A 257 -29.73 1.08 -46.65
N LEU A 258 -29.29 -0.06 -47.19
CA LEU A 258 -28.43 -1.03 -46.50
C LEU A 258 -26.96 -0.58 -46.45
N SER A 259 -26.45 0.18 -47.43
CA SER A 259 -25.07 0.70 -47.39
C SER A 259 -24.81 1.64 -46.20
N ASN A 260 -25.85 2.32 -45.70
CA ASN A 260 -25.80 3.15 -44.49
C ASN A 260 -25.67 2.33 -43.19
N LEU A 261 -25.86 0.99 -43.22
CA LEU A 261 -25.62 0.14 -42.05
C LEU A 261 -24.13 -0.05 -41.74
N SER A 262 -23.23 0.19 -42.70
CA SER A 262 -21.77 0.21 -42.44
C SER A 262 -21.37 1.31 -41.44
N GLU A 263 -22.20 2.33 -41.23
CA GLU A 263 -22.00 3.33 -40.19
C GLU A 263 -22.31 2.83 -38.78
N LEU A 264 -23.15 1.78 -38.64
CA LEU A 264 -23.42 1.13 -37.35
C LEU A 264 -22.22 0.31 -36.86
N GLU A 265 -21.42 -0.25 -37.77
CA GLU A 265 -20.13 -0.88 -37.44
C GLU A 265 -19.10 0.14 -36.93
N LYS A 266 -19.16 1.40 -37.41
CA LYS A 266 -18.34 2.52 -36.90
C LYS A 266 -18.73 2.96 -35.48
N LEU A 267 -19.96 2.71 -35.02
CA LEU A 267 -20.36 2.99 -33.63
C LEU A 267 -19.71 2.02 -32.63
N PHE A 268 -19.45 0.77 -33.03
CA PHE A 268 -18.73 -0.20 -32.21
C PHE A 268 -17.27 0.21 -31.95
N SER A 269 -16.64 0.85 -32.93
CA SER A 269 -15.29 1.42 -32.77
C SER A 269 -15.29 2.65 -31.86
N ILE A 270 -16.34 3.49 -31.85
CA ILE A 270 -16.47 4.61 -30.90
C ILE A 270 -16.60 4.09 -29.45
N VAL A 271 -17.36 3.02 -29.20
CA VAL A 271 -17.45 2.40 -27.86
C VAL A 271 -16.08 1.84 -27.42
N SER A 272 -15.31 1.31 -28.36
CA SER A 272 -13.94 0.81 -28.12
C SER A 272 -12.95 1.94 -27.83
N VAL A 273 -13.05 3.07 -28.54
CA VAL A 273 -12.25 4.28 -28.30
C VAL A 273 -12.60 4.93 -26.96
N ALA A 274 -13.89 5.02 -26.61
CA ALA A 274 -14.32 5.51 -25.31
C ALA A 274 -13.81 4.63 -24.16
N ARG A 275 -13.77 3.31 -24.36
CA ARG A 275 -13.17 2.34 -23.42
C ARG A 275 -11.66 2.57 -23.25
N MET A 276 -10.93 2.80 -24.33
CA MET A 276 -9.49 3.09 -24.29
C MET A 276 -9.18 4.45 -23.64
N GLN A 277 -9.97 5.49 -23.92
CA GLN A 277 -9.80 6.81 -23.30
C GLN A 277 -10.11 6.79 -21.79
N LEU A 278 -11.00 5.89 -21.35
CA LEU A 278 -11.28 5.65 -19.93
C LEU A 278 -10.13 4.92 -19.22
N GLN A 279 -9.46 3.98 -19.89
CA GLN A 279 -8.27 3.30 -19.34
C GLN A 279 -7.05 4.22 -19.20
N ALA A 280 -6.99 5.32 -19.95
CA ALA A 280 -5.90 6.30 -19.88
C ALA A 280 -6.10 7.40 -18.81
N LYS A 281 -7.25 7.42 -18.12
CA LYS A 281 -7.59 8.42 -17.08
C LYS A 281 -7.62 7.85 -15.65
N VAL A 282 -7.42 6.54 -15.51
CA VAL A 282 -7.24 5.82 -14.24
C VAL A 282 -5.77 5.48 -14.12
#